data_AF-A0A2W6E4S8-F1
#
_entry.id   AF-A0A2W6E4S8-F1
#
_cell.length_a   1.000
_cell.length_b   1.000
_cell.length_c   1.000
_cell.angle_alpha   90.00
_cell.angle_beta   90.00
_cell.angle_gamma   90.00
#
_symmetry.space_group_name_H-M   'P 1'
#
loop_
_entity.id
_entity.type
_entity.pdbx_description
1 polymer ?
#
loop_
_entity_poly.entity_id
_entity_poly.type
_entity_poly.pdbx_seq_one_letter_code
_entity_poly.pdbx_strand_id
1 'polypeptide(L)'
;PQKDAPVSKEEQRRRFLRRIELPEKNWKFSASDVRERRYWDDYQRAYSEMLSHTSTESAPWYVLPADHKWFTRLCTAAVIAQTLIDIDPHYPAPDPAARQELEQARHELEAEAPTG
;
A
#
# COMPACT_ATOMS: atom_id res chain seq x y z
N PRO A 1 14.06 -23.01 -11.11
CA PRO A 1 14.37 -22.17 -9.93
C PRO A 1 14.23 -20.68 -10.27
N GLN A 2 13.01 -20.15 -10.25
CA GLN A 2 12.73 -18.71 -10.43
C GLN A 2 11.25 -18.42 -10.07
N LYS A 3 10.86 -18.62 -8.80
CA LYS A 3 9.46 -18.46 -8.33
C LYS A 3 9.22 -17.26 -7.40
N ASP A 4 10.27 -16.53 -7.04
CA ASP A 4 10.22 -15.66 -5.85
C ASP A 4 10.21 -14.15 -6.17
N ALA A 5 10.15 -13.78 -7.45
CA ALA A 5 9.98 -12.38 -7.85
C ALA A 5 8.52 -11.96 -7.60
N PRO A 6 8.26 -10.81 -6.93
CA PRO A 6 6.90 -10.29 -6.74
C PRO A 6 6.08 -10.25 -8.03
N VAL A 7 6.67 -9.75 -9.12
CA VAL A 7 6.09 -9.86 -10.46
C VAL A 7 6.88 -10.89 -11.25
N SER A 8 6.19 -11.79 -11.95
CA SER A 8 6.85 -12.75 -12.80
C SER A 8 7.44 -12.07 -14.03
N LYS A 9 8.54 -12.65 -14.55
CA LYS A 9 9.18 -12.18 -15.77
C LYS A 9 8.18 -12.16 -16.93
N GLU A 10 7.24 -13.10 -17.01
CA GLU A 10 6.22 -13.14 -18.06
C GLU A 10 5.14 -12.07 -17.87
N GLU A 11 4.62 -11.88 -16.66
CA GLU A 11 3.63 -10.82 -16.42
C GLU A 11 4.21 -9.42 -16.70
N GLN A 12 5.48 -9.18 -16.36
CA GLN A 12 6.14 -7.92 -16.72
C GLN A 12 6.18 -7.72 -18.24
N ARG A 13 6.49 -8.77 -19.02
CA ARG A 13 6.48 -8.71 -20.50
C ARG A 13 5.09 -8.34 -21.02
N ARG A 14 4.03 -9.03 -20.56
CA ARG A 14 2.65 -8.74 -20.98
C ARG A 14 2.24 -7.29 -20.67
N ARG A 15 2.60 -6.79 -19.49
CA ARG A 15 2.33 -5.40 -19.08
C ARG A 15 3.05 -4.39 -19.96
N PHE A 16 4.29 -4.66 -20.37
CA PHE A 16 5.03 -3.79 -21.28
C PHE A 16 4.41 -3.77 -22.67
N LEU A 17 4.09 -4.94 -23.25
CA LEU A 17 3.41 -5.01 -24.55
C LEU A 17 2.10 -4.23 -24.56
N ARG A 18 1.25 -4.47 -23.55
CA ARG A 18 -0.02 -3.74 -23.39
C ARG A 18 0.18 -2.21 -23.26
N ARG A 19 1.28 -1.75 -22.66
CA ARG A 19 1.57 -0.31 -22.55
C ARG A 19 1.99 0.30 -23.88
N ILE A 20 2.61 -0.46 -24.77
CA ILE A 20 3.01 -0.03 -26.12
C ILE A 20 1.79 0.01 -27.04
N GLU A 21 0.86 -0.94 -26.87
CA GLU A 21 -0.35 -1.08 -27.69
C GLU A 21 -1.42 -0.02 -27.38
N LEU A 22 -1.41 0.57 -26.17
CA LEU A 22 -2.40 1.54 -25.71
C LEU A 22 -1.84 2.97 -25.82
N PRO A 23 -2.25 3.77 -26.82
CA PRO A 23 -1.68 5.10 -27.06
C PRO A 23 -1.72 6.03 -25.85
N GLU A 24 -2.77 5.95 -25.03
CA GLU A 24 -2.93 6.75 -23.82
C GLU A 24 -1.96 6.38 -22.68
N LYS A 25 -1.23 5.27 -22.82
CA LYS A 25 -0.21 4.81 -21.86
C LYS A 25 1.22 5.01 -22.37
N ASN A 26 1.43 5.27 -23.66
CA ASN A 26 2.74 5.39 -24.28
C ASN A 26 3.63 6.44 -23.62
N TRP A 27 3.06 7.56 -23.15
CA TRP A 27 3.81 8.63 -22.50
C TRP A 27 4.51 8.19 -21.19
N LYS A 28 4.03 7.11 -20.54
CA LYS A 28 4.64 6.54 -19.33
C LYS A 28 5.65 5.43 -19.62
N PHE A 29 5.76 4.99 -20.87
CA PHE A 29 6.60 3.86 -21.24
C PHE A 29 7.96 4.35 -21.70
N SER A 30 9.03 3.79 -21.12
CA SER A 30 10.39 4.06 -21.59
C SER A 30 10.99 2.81 -22.22
N ALA A 31 11.66 2.97 -23.36
CA ALA A 31 12.45 1.90 -23.95
C ALA A 31 13.62 1.44 -23.05
N SER A 32 14.02 2.26 -22.06
CA SER A 32 14.98 1.84 -21.03
C SER A 32 14.45 0.69 -20.19
N ASP A 33 13.15 0.63 -19.90
CA ASP A 33 12.55 -0.41 -19.05
C ASP A 33 12.75 -1.82 -19.65
N VAL A 34 12.79 -1.91 -20.98
CA VAL A 34 13.07 -3.16 -21.71
C VAL A 34 14.56 -3.51 -21.67
N ARG A 35 15.45 -2.52 -21.63
CA ARG A 35 16.89 -2.75 -21.48
C ARG A 35 17.23 -3.22 -20.07
N GLU A 36 16.62 -2.62 -19.05
CA GLU A 36 16.79 -3.01 -17.65
C GLU A 36 16.35 -4.46 -17.38
N ARG A 37 15.36 -4.94 -18.13
CA ARG A 37 14.93 -6.34 -18.07
C ARG A 37 16.04 -7.36 -18.38
N ARG A 38 17.12 -6.95 -19.05
CA ARG A 38 18.29 -7.82 -19.30
C ARG A 38 19.03 -8.16 -18.00
N TYR A 39 18.99 -7.27 -17.01
CA TYR A 39 19.61 -7.42 -15.70
C TYR A 39 18.66 -8.06 -14.67
N TRP A 40 17.64 -8.81 -15.12
CA TRP A 40 16.64 -9.43 -14.24
C TRP A 40 17.27 -10.20 -13.09
N ASP A 41 18.24 -11.07 -13.39
CA ASP A 41 18.87 -11.95 -12.39
C ASP A 41 19.75 -11.14 -11.41
N ASP A 42 20.37 -10.05 -11.87
CA ASP A 42 21.15 -9.14 -11.03
C ASP A 42 20.23 -8.38 -10.06
N TYR A 43 19.08 -7.89 -10.55
CA TYR A 43 18.07 -7.27 -9.69
C TYR A 43 17.53 -8.27 -8.65
N GLN A 44 17.22 -9.51 -9.04
CA GLN A 44 16.76 -10.52 -8.09
C GLN A 44 17.79 -10.79 -6.99
N ARG A 45 19.08 -10.85 -7.34
CA ARG A 45 20.16 -11.01 -6.36
C ARG A 45 20.25 -9.81 -5.42
N ALA A 46 20.26 -8.59 -5.96
CA ALA A 46 20.32 -7.37 -5.15
C ALA A 46 19.12 -7.24 -4.20
N TYR A 47 17.91 -7.56 -4.66
CA TYR A 47 16.73 -7.59 -3.79
C TYR A 47 16.82 -8.66 -2.71
N SER A 48 17.26 -9.88 -3.04
CA SER A 48 17.43 -10.96 -2.06
C SER A 48 18.46 -10.60 -0.99
N GLU A 49 19.58 -9.99 -1.38
CA GLU A 49 20.61 -9.51 -0.45
C GLU A 49 20.05 -8.41 0.45
N MET A 50 19.38 -7.40 -0.12
CA MET A 50 18.72 -6.33 0.65
C MET A 50 17.75 -6.91 1.69
N LEU A 51 16.84 -7.80 1.27
CA LEU A 51 15.84 -8.40 2.16
C LEU A 51 16.50 -9.20 3.28
N SER A 52 17.53 -9.98 2.97
CA SER A 52 18.22 -10.84 3.95
C SER A 52 18.97 -10.04 5.02
N HIS A 53 19.41 -8.81 4.70
CA HIS A 53 20.22 -8.00 5.61
C HIS A 53 19.47 -6.84 6.28
N THR A 54 18.30 -6.44 5.76
CA THR A 54 17.59 -5.25 6.23
C THR A 54 16.19 -5.53 6.77
N SER A 55 15.66 -6.74 6.60
CA SER A 55 14.41 -7.15 7.23
C SER A 55 14.66 -7.51 8.69
N THR A 56 14.17 -6.68 9.60
CA THR A 56 14.32 -6.84 11.05
C THR A 56 12.96 -6.98 11.71
N GLU A 57 12.91 -7.44 12.96
CA GLU A 57 11.65 -7.59 13.70
C GLU A 57 10.93 -6.23 13.87
N SER A 58 11.67 -5.15 14.13
CA SER A 58 11.12 -3.80 14.26
C SER A 58 10.80 -3.12 12.92
N ALA A 59 11.37 -3.59 11.82
CA ALA A 59 11.16 -3.05 10.48
C ALA A 59 11.15 -4.19 9.43
N PRO A 60 10.06 -4.99 9.40
CA PRO A 60 10.00 -6.15 8.52
C PRO A 60 9.71 -5.76 7.07
N TRP A 61 10.39 -6.43 6.14
CA TRP A 61 10.03 -6.40 4.72
C TRP A 61 9.04 -7.52 4.38
N TYR A 62 8.02 -7.19 3.57
CA TYR A 62 7.04 -8.15 3.07
C TYR A 62 7.16 -8.32 1.55
N VAL A 63 7.40 -9.55 1.10
CA VAL A 63 7.42 -9.89 -0.33
C VAL A 63 6.02 -10.33 -0.74
N LEU A 64 5.30 -9.46 -1.45
CA LEU A 64 3.91 -9.70 -1.86
C LEU A 64 3.81 -10.08 -3.35
N PRO A 65 3.01 -11.10 -3.71
CA PRO A 65 2.77 -11.43 -5.10
C PRO A 65 2.04 -10.30 -5.84
N ALA A 66 2.61 -9.90 -6.97
CA ALA A 66 2.28 -8.70 -7.75
C ALA A 66 1.73 -8.99 -9.16
N ASP A 67 1.54 -10.26 -9.51
CA ASP A 67 0.98 -10.67 -10.80
C ASP A 67 -0.50 -10.27 -10.92
N HIS A 68 -1.26 -10.40 -9.83
CA HIS A 68 -2.66 -9.98 -9.78
C HIS A 68 -2.82 -8.75 -8.90
N LYS A 69 -3.05 -7.58 -9.53
CA LYS A 69 -3.15 -6.29 -8.83
C LYS A 69 -4.16 -6.29 -7.67
N TRP A 70 -5.29 -6.97 -7.83
CA TRP A 70 -6.32 -7.03 -6.78
C TRP A 70 -5.81 -7.80 -5.56
N PHE A 71 -5.07 -8.88 -5.76
CA PHE A 71 -4.54 -9.72 -4.70
C PHE A 71 -3.42 -9.02 -3.95
N THR A 72 -2.52 -8.34 -4.68
CA THR A 72 -1.49 -7.50 -4.06
C THR A 72 -2.10 -6.44 -3.15
N ARG A 73 -3.15 -5.74 -3.62
CA ARG A 73 -3.85 -4.73 -2.81
C ARG A 73 -4.48 -5.33 -1.55
N LEU A 74 -5.07 -6.51 -1.67
CA LEU A 74 -5.65 -7.21 -0.53
C LEU A 74 -4.57 -7.57 0.51
N CYS A 75 -3.47 -8.17 0.08
CA CYS A 75 -2.35 -8.51 0.97
C CYS A 75 -1.74 -7.26 1.63
N THR A 76 -1.51 -6.19 0.86
CA THR A 76 -0.99 -4.92 1.40
C THR A 76 -1.92 -4.33 2.44
N ALA A 77 -3.23 -4.28 2.15
CA ALA A 77 -4.22 -3.77 3.10
C ALA A 77 -4.27 -4.62 4.38
N ALA A 78 -4.19 -5.95 4.26
CA ALA A 78 -4.19 -6.85 5.40
C ALA A 78 -2.94 -6.64 6.29
N VAL A 79 -1.75 -6.52 5.70
CA VAL A 79 -0.51 -6.26 6.45
C VAL A 79 -0.61 -4.94 7.21
N ILE A 80 -1.02 -3.86 6.54
CA ILE A 80 -1.15 -2.54 7.19
C ILE A 80 -2.19 -2.57 8.29
N ALA A 81 -3.36 -3.17 8.04
CA ALA A 81 -4.42 -3.27 9.03
C ALA A 81 -3.96 -4.06 10.26
N GLN A 82 -3.28 -5.19 10.08
CA GLN A 82 -2.74 -5.97 11.18
C GLN A 82 -1.72 -5.16 11.99
N THR A 83 -0.79 -4.48 11.32
CA THR A 83 0.19 -3.62 12.01
C THR A 83 -0.49 -2.51 12.81
N LEU A 84 -1.55 -1.90 12.28
CA LEU A 84 -2.31 -0.89 13.01
C LEU A 84 -3.08 -1.47 14.20
N ILE A 85 -3.63 -2.68 14.07
CA ILE A 85 -4.29 -3.38 15.18
C ILE A 85 -3.28 -3.68 16.29
N ASP A 86 -2.09 -4.15 15.94
CA ASP A 86 -1.04 -4.50 16.90
C ASP A 86 -0.50 -3.28 17.66
N ILE A 87 -0.53 -2.08 17.04
CA ILE A 87 -0.21 -0.80 17.68
C ILE A 87 -1.28 -0.38 18.69
N ASP A 88 -2.52 -0.86 18.53
CA ASP A 88 -3.68 -0.57 19.36
C ASP A 88 -3.97 0.94 19.55
N PRO A 89 -4.14 1.70 18.45
CA PRO A 89 -4.40 3.13 18.52
C PRO A 89 -5.80 3.40 19.08
N HIS A 90 -5.86 4.21 20.12
CA HIS A 90 -7.10 4.64 20.74
C HIS A 90 -7.46 6.07 20.35
N TYR A 91 -8.76 6.35 20.22
CA TYR A 91 -9.22 7.73 20.20
C TYR A 91 -8.92 8.42 21.54
N PRO A 92 -8.54 9.71 21.52
CA PRO A 92 -8.36 10.45 22.75
C PRO A 92 -9.68 10.50 23.51
N ALA A 93 -9.64 10.12 24.79
CA ALA A 93 -10.80 10.29 25.66
C ALA A 93 -10.98 11.79 25.93
N PRO A 94 -12.18 12.38 25.71
CA PRO A 94 -12.42 13.76 26.07
C PRO A 94 -12.36 13.86 27.60
N ASP A 95 -11.61 14.85 28.08
CA ASP A 95 -11.59 15.19 29.49
C ASP A 95 -12.98 15.74 29.93
N PRO A 96 -13.23 15.86 31.25
CA PRO A 96 -14.53 16.30 31.74
C PRO A 96 -14.95 17.68 31.22
N ALA A 97 -14.00 18.60 30.98
CA ALA A 97 -14.30 19.95 30.48
C ALA A 97 -14.74 19.89 29.01
N ALA A 98 -14.00 19.15 28.17
CA ALA A 98 -14.36 18.92 26.78
C ALA A 98 -15.72 18.22 26.64
N ARG A 99 -16.06 17.29 27.55
CA ARG A 99 -17.40 16.68 27.57
C ARG A 99 -18.49 17.69 27.87
N GLN A 100 -18.25 18.59 28.82
CA GLN A 100 -19.21 19.62 29.19
C GLN A 100 -19.42 20.64 28.05
N GLU A 101 -18.34 21.03 27.37
CA GLU A 101 -18.41 21.89 26.18
C GLU A 101 -19.23 21.24 25.06
N LEU A 102 -19.04 19.94 24.81
CA LEU A 102 -19.81 19.19 23.82
C LEU A 102 -21.31 19.12 24.18
N GLU A 103 -21.64 18.95 25.45
CA GLU A 103 -23.04 18.95 25.90
C GLU A 103 -23.68 20.35 25.79
N GLN A 104 -22.93 21.39 26.13
CA GLN A 104 -23.39 22.77 25.99
C GLN A 104 -23.66 23.11 24.52
N ALA A 105 -22.72 22.77 23.62
CA ALA A 105 -22.89 22.95 22.18
C ALA A 105 -24.10 22.16 21.64
N ARG A 106 -24.34 20.95 22.15
CA ARG A 106 -25.54 20.16 21.79
C ARG A 106 -26.82 20.90 22.18
N HIS A 107 -26.90 21.42 23.40
CA HIS A 107 -28.08 22.14 23.88
C HIS A 107 -28.36 23.43 23.11
N GLU A 108 -27.31 24.17 22.73
CA GLU A 108 -27.44 25.38 21.90
C GLU A 108 -28.03 25.05 20.51
N LEU A 109 -27.50 24.02 19.84
CA LEU A 109 -27.99 23.60 18.53
C LEU A 109 -29.43 23.05 18.58
N GLU A 110 -29.79 22.32 19.62
CA GLU A 110 -31.16 21.83 19.81
C GLU A 110 -32.15 22.98 20.06
N ALA A 111 -31.73 24.07 20.69
CA ALA A 111 -32.56 25.25 20.92
C ALA A 111 -32.82 26.08 19.64
N GLU A 112 -31.96 25.94 18.62
CA GLU A 112 -32.16 26.55 17.30
C GLU A 112 -33.10 25.74 16.40
N ALA A 113 -33.49 24.53 16.79
CA ALA A 113 -34.35 23.68 15.99
C ALA A 113 -35.71 24.38 15.73
N PRO A 114 -36.14 24.54 14.47
CA PRO A 114 -37.39 25.20 14.17
C PRO A 114 -38.56 24.40 14.74
N THR A 115 -39.44 25.08 15.45
CA THR A 115 -40.70 24.51 15.92
C THR A 115 -41.53 24.14 14.68
N GLY A 116 -41.67 22.84 14.42
CA GLY A 116 -42.63 22.32 13.44
C GLY A 116 -44.05 22.70 13.81
#